data_AF-A0A970YVC0-F1
#
_entry.id   AF-A0A970YVC0-F1
#
_cell.length_a   1.000
_cell.length_b   1.000
_cell.length_c   1.000
_cell.angle_alpha   90.00
_cell.angle_beta   90.00
_cell.angle_gamma   90.00
#
_symmetry.space_group_name_H-M   'P 1'
#
loop_
_entity.id
_entity.type
_entity.pdbx_description
1 polymer ?
#
loop_
_entity_poly.entity_id
_entity_poly.type
_entity_poly.pdbx_seq_one_letter_code
_entity_poly.pdbx_strand_id
1 'polypeptide(L)'
;MNKEELTKIIDQIEDKSKSKDTTFGIFVYGGGEDESYIKANKQGLELFAVNLLKAACEIDEKSGLSENLKIPLDYEADWIDKESSIFLQYVELSEKKPEYVKNENDKDNWKERALRFGCLAGLFIIVSVFILGMVSFFKILF
;
A
#
# COMPACT_ATOMS: atom_id res chain seq x y z
N MET A 1 11.62 11.77 -19.25
CA MET A 1 12.02 13.18 -19.14
C MET A 1 13.52 13.24 -19.27
N ASN A 2 14.05 14.32 -19.83
CA ASN A 2 15.50 14.53 -19.83
C ASN A 2 15.94 15.22 -18.52
N LYS A 3 17.26 15.25 -18.28
CA LYS A 3 17.85 15.86 -17.07
C LYS A 3 17.49 17.33 -16.90
N GLU A 4 17.44 18.11 -17.97
CA GLU A 4 17.13 19.55 -17.93
C GLU A 4 15.69 19.79 -17.48
N GLU A 5 14.74 19.00 -17.99
CA GLU A 5 13.34 19.02 -17.58
C GLU A 5 13.20 18.64 -16.10
N LEU A 6 13.88 17.59 -15.65
CA LEU A 6 13.86 17.15 -14.25
C LEU A 6 14.42 18.22 -13.31
N THR A 7 15.57 18.80 -13.65
CA THR A 7 16.22 19.85 -12.86
C THR A 7 15.29 21.06 -12.72
N LYS A 8 14.64 21.48 -13.81
CA LYS A 8 13.69 22.59 -13.78
C LYS A 8 12.49 22.32 -12.86
N ILE A 9 11.98 21.09 -12.83
CA ILE A 9 10.89 20.71 -11.92
C ILE A 9 11.38 20.73 -10.48
N ILE A 10 12.57 20.19 -10.20
CA ILE A 10 13.19 20.17 -8.88
C ILE A 10 13.31 21.60 -8.34
N ASP A 11 13.92 22.51 -9.11
CA ASP A 11 14.14 23.90 -8.71
C ASP A 11 12.81 24.60 -8.38
N GLN A 12 11.80 24.42 -9.23
CA GLN A 12 10.47 25.00 -9.02
C GLN A 12 9.77 24.52 -7.75
N ILE A 13 9.98 23.26 -7.37
CA ILE A 13 9.40 22.69 -6.18
C ILE A 13 10.15 23.19 -4.94
N GLU A 14 11.48 23.14 -4.96
CA GLU A 14 12.31 23.56 -3.83
C GLU A 14 12.12 25.04 -3.46
N ASP A 15 12.00 25.91 -4.46
CA ASP A 15 11.77 27.34 -4.26
C ASP A 15 10.43 27.65 -3.56
N LYS A 16 9.43 26.77 -3.74
CA LYS A 16 8.07 26.97 -3.21
C LYS A 16 7.80 26.24 -1.90
N SER A 17 8.57 25.19 -1.61
CA SER A 17 8.19 24.20 -0.59
C SER A 17 9.02 24.29 0.70
N LYS A 18 10.00 25.21 0.76
CA LYS A 18 10.77 25.51 1.98
C LYS A 18 9.96 26.38 2.95
N SER A 19 9.02 25.76 3.66
CA SER A 19 8.30 26.35 4.79
C SER A 19 8.69 25.67 6.09
N LYS A 20 8.60 26.40 7.22
CA LYS A 20 8.79 25.83 8.57
C LYS A 20 7.71 24.83 8.96
N ASP A 21 6.57 24.86 8.28
CA ASP A 21 5.43 23.99 8.56
C ASP A 21 5.40 22.75 7.65
N THR A 22 6.46 22.50 6.87
CA THR A 22 6.51 21.35 5.96
C THR A 22 6.66 20.04 6.75
N THR A 23 5.86 19.01 6.43
CA THR A 23 5.86 17.75 7.17
C THR A 23 5.60 16.56 6.25
N PHE A 24 6.41 15.52 6.40
CA PHE A 24 6.27 14.23 5.75
C PHE A 24 6.66 13.09 6.71
N GLY A 25 5.87 12.03 6.80
CA GLY A 25 6.23 10.82 7.54
C GLY A 25 5.48 9.60 7.02
N ILE A 26 6.04 8.42 7.27
CA ILE A 26 5.46 7.12 6.93
C ILE A 26 5.24 6.35 8.23
N PHE A 27 3.99 5.94 8.44
CA PHE A 27 3.52 5.38 9.70
C PHE A 27 2.95 3.99 9.47
N VAL A 28 3.01 3.14 10.49
CA VAL A 28 2.38 1.82 10.48
C VAL A 28 1.07 1.87 11.29
N TYR A 29 -0.01 1.31 10.76
CA TYR A 29 -1.31 1.24 11.46
C TYR A 29 -1.67 -0.15 11.99
N GLY A 30 -0.86 -1.17 11.66
CA GLY A 30 -1.08 -2.55 12.08
C GLY A 30 0.20 -3.25 12.57
N GLY A 31 0.32 -4.54 12.29
CA GLY A 31 1.39 -5.41 12.82
C GLY A 31 2.64 -5.52 11.94
N GLY A 32 2.60 -5.01 10.70
CA GLY A 32 3.68 -5.15 9.72
C GLY A 32 3.89 -3.90 8.85
N GLU A 33 5.03 -3.85 8.14
CA GLU A 33 5.41 -2.74 7.23
C GLU A 33 4.48 -2.62 6.01
N ASP A 34 3.80 -3.70 5.65
CA ASP A 34 2.77 -3.76 4.61
C ASP A 34 1.47 -3.03 5.01
N GLU A 35 1.29 -2.76 6.30
CA GLU A 35 0.19 -1.97 6.85
C GLU A 35 0.67 -0.54 7.17
N SER A 36 1.20 0.15 6.16
CA SER A 36 1.76 1.50 6.28
C SER A 36 1.00 2.58 5.49
N TYR A 37 1.16 3.83 5.90
CA TYR A 37 0.54 5.00 5.27
C TYR A 37 1.43 6.25 5.35
N ILE A 38 1.28 7.15 4.38
CA ILE A 38 1.95 8.46 4.39
C ILE A 38 1.03 9.46 5.09
N LYS A 39 1.59 10.22 6.05
CA LYS A 39 0.96 11.41 6.63
C LYS A 39 1.87 12.60 6.35
N ALA A 40 1.39 13.50 5.51
CA ALA A 40 2.16 14.64 5.02
C ALA A 40 1.23 15.79 4.63
N ASN A 41 1.77 17.01 4.58
CA ASN A 41 1.11 18.11 3.86
C ASN A 41 1.60 18.18 2.41
N LYS A 42 0.98 19.07 1.62
CA LYS A 42 1.29 19.21 0.19
C LYS A 42 2.78 19.45 -0.03
N GLN A 43 3.38 20.36 0.73
CA GLN A 43 4.79 20.73 0.62
C GLN A 43 5.71 19.56 0.98
N GLY A 44 5.34 18.74 1.96
CA GLY A 44 6.13 17.58 2.36
C GLY A 44 6.12 16.49 1.29
N LEU A 45 4.98 16.26 0.66
CA LEU A 45 4.88 15.37 -0.51
C LEU A 45 5.74 15.87 -1.67
N GLU A 46 5.69 17.17 -1.94
CA GLU A 46 6.46 17.83 -3.00
C GLU A 46 7.98 17.71 -2.75
N LEU A 47 8.46 17.97 -1.52
CA LEU A 47 9.88 17.80 -1.16
C LEU A 47 10.32 16.33 -1.20
N PHE A 48 9.49 15.39 -0.74
CA PHE A 48 9.83 13.98 -0.83
C PHE A 48 9.91 13.51 -2.30
N ALA A 49 9.02 14.02 -3.16
CA ALA A 49 9.11 13.77 -4.60
C ALA A 49 10.42 14.33 -5.19
N VAL A 50 10.88 15.51 -4.75
CA VAL A 50 12.19 16.05 -5.17
C VAL A 50 13.34 15.11 -4.83
N ASN A 51 13.35 14.47 -3.66
CA ASN A 51 14.38 13.49 -3.33
C ASN A 51 14.41 12.32 -4.33
N LEU A 52 13.24 11.83 -4.76
CA LEU A 52 13.15 10.79 -5.77
C LEU A 52 13.60 11.26 -7.16
N LEU A 53 13.26 12.51 -7.53
CA LEU A 53 13.68 13.08 -8.81
C LEU A 53 15.19 13.32 -8.87
N LYS A 54 15.81 13.76 -7.77
CA LYS A 54 17.27 13.86 -7.64
C LYS A 54 17.93 12.50 -7.80
N ALA A 55 17.37 11.47 -7.16
CA ALA A 55 17.85 10.10 -7.33
C ALA A 55 17.76 9.65 -8.80
N ALA A 56 16.66 9.96 -9.49
CA ALA A 56 16.55 9.66 -10.92
C ALA A 56 17.63 10.36 -11.77
N CYS A 57 17.93 11.63 -11.49
CA CYS A 57 19.03 12.34 -12.17
C CYS A 57 20.39 11.69 -11.91
N GLU A 58 20.67 11.26 -10.68
CA GLU A 58 21.92 10.56 -10.35
C GLU A 58 22.05 9.20 -11.06
N ILE A 59 20.94 8.48 -11.25
CA ILE A 59 20.93 7.22 -12.00
C ILE A 59 21.34 7.48 -13.46
N ASP A 60 20.78 8.51 -14.10
CA ASP A 60 21.13 8.85 -15.48
C ASP A 60 22.62 9.20 -15.62
N GLU A 61 23.18 9.94 -14.66
CA GLU A 61 24.61 10.32 -14.64
C GLU A 61 25.55 9.14 -14.40
N LYS A 62 25.11 8.20 -13.57
CA LYS A 62 25.88 7.01 -13.18
C LYS A 62 25.52 5.78 -14.03
N SER A 63 24.75 5.97 -15.11
CA SER A 63 24.31 4.90 -15.99
C SER A 63 25.51 4.10 -16.52
N GLY A 64 25.56 2.80 -16.18
CA GLY A 64 26.67 1.91 -16.47
C GLY A 64 27.53 1.51 -15.25
N LEU A 65 27.29 2.09 -14.07
CA LEU A 65 27.93 1.69 -12.82
C LEU A 65 27.03 0.73 -12.03
N SER A 66 27.52 -0.51 -11.86
CA SER A 66 27.15 -1.52 -10.85
C SER A 66 25.65 -1.72 -10.58
N GLU A 67 25.17 -2.94 -10.83
CA GLU A 67 24.00 -3.47 -10.11
C GLU A 67 24.22 -3.20 -8.60
N ASN A 68 23.19 -2.73 -7.89
CA ASN A 68 23.24 -2.29 -6.47
C ASN A 68 23.81 -0.88 -6.20
N LEU A 69 23.80 0.04 -7.18
CA LEU A 69 24.02 1.46 -6.88
C LEU A 69 22.95 1.95 -5.89
N LYS A 70 23.40 2.42 -4.72
CA LYS A 70 22.54 3.04 -3.70
C LYS A 70 22.69 4.55 -3.74
N ILE A 71 21.57 5.24 -3.91
CA ILE A 71 21.50 6.70 -3.90
C ILE A 71 20.79 7.12 -2.63
N PRO A 72 21.47 7.83 -1.72
CA PRO A 72 20.88 8.22 -0.44
C PRO A 72 19.72 9.19 -0.65
N LEU A 73 18.68 9.03 0.16
CA LEU A 73 17.59 9.99 0.28
C LEU A 73 17.80 10.83 1.54
N ASP A 74 17.27 12.05 1.55
CA ASP A 74 17.35 12.94 2.71
C ASP A 74 16.27 12.56 3.74
N TYR A 75 16.55 11.51 4.53
CA TYR A 75 15.62 10.95 5.53
C TYR A 75 15.73 11.61 6.92
N GLU A 76 16.75 12.45 7.13
CA GLU A 76 16.98 13.20 8.38
C GLU A 76 16.61 14.69 8.25
N ALA A 77 16.03 15.09 7.11
CA ALA A 77 15.67 16.47 6.88
C ALA A 77 14.69 17.01 7.94
N ASP A 78 14.77 18.30 8.25
CA ASP A 78 13.94 18.94 9.28
C ASP A 78 12.42 18.83 9.02
N TRP A 79 12.03 18.55 7.78
CA TRP A 79 10.63 18.36 7.35
C TRP A 79 10.16 16.89 7.40
N ILE A 80 11.03 15.95 7.77
CA ILE A 80 10.66 14.57 8.09
C ILE A 80 10.17 14.51 9.54
N ASP A 81 8.98 13.94 9.73
CA ASP A 81 8.41 13.74 11.06
C ASP A 81 9.29 12.77 11.86
N LYS A 82 9.77 13.21 13.04
CA LYS A 82 10.62 12.41 13.92
C LYS A 82 9.89 11.19 14.49
N GLU A 83 8.57 11.24 14.52
CA GLU A 83 7.70 10.13 14.94
C GLU A 83 7.35 9.18 13.77
N SER A 84 7.90 9.41 12.57
CA SER A 84 7.77 8.50 11.44
C SER A 84 8.24 7.09 11.85
N SER A 85 7.44 6.08 11.51
CA SER A 85 7.76 4.69 11.82
C SER A 85 8.75 4.10 10.81
N ILE A 86 8.73 4.60 9.57
CA ILE A 86 9.57 4.11 8.47
C ILE A 86 10.43 5.25 7.92
N PHE A 87 11.71 4.98 7.69
CA PHE A 87 12.66 5.92 7.10
C PHE A 87 13.24 5.33 5.81
N LEU A 88 12.88 5.92 4.67
CA LEU A 88 13.40 5.53 3.36
C LEU A 88 14.79 6.14 3.19
N GLN A 89 15.84 5.36 3.47
CA GLN A 89 17.22 5.86 3.53
C GLN A 89 17.90 6.00 2.16
N TYR A 90 17.53 5.15 1.18
CA TYR A 90 18.15 5.17 -0.14
C TYR A 90 17.23 4.55 -1.20
N VAL A 91 17.49 4.91 -2.45
CA VAL A 91 17.00 4.21 -3.64
C VAL A 91 18.10 3.28 -4.12
N GLU A 92 17.77 2.01 -4.33
CA GLU A 92 18.68 1.03 -4.91
C GLU A 92 18.28 0.73 -6.36
N LEU A 93 19.23 0.89 -7.29
CA LEU A 93 18.99 0.59 -8.69
C LEU A 93 18.80 -0.92 -8.87
N SER A 94 17.69 -1.30 -9.50
CA SER A 94 17.34 -2.69 -9.77
C SER A 94 17.04 -2.90 -11.25
N GLU A 95 17.77 -3.81 -11.89
CA GLU A 95 17.48 -4.28 -13.25
C GLU A 95 16.41 -5.39 -13.27
N LYS A 96 15.99 -5.87 -12.10
CA LYS A 96 14.96 -6.91 -12.01
C LYS A 96 13.62 -6.35 -12.48
N LYS A 97 13.02 -7.03 -13.44
CA LYS A 97 11.61 -6.81 -13.80
C LYS A 97 10.76 -7.08 -12.56
N PRO A 98 9.79 -6.20 -12.23
CA PRO A 98 8.96 -6.38 -11.05
C PRO A 98 8.18 -7.70 -11.15
N GLU A 99 8.27 -8.52 -10.10
CA GLU A 99 7.27 -9.54 -9.84
C GLU A 99 6.06 -8.81 -9.24
N TYR A 100 5.05 -8.56 -10.07
CA TYR A 100 3.82 -7.94 -9.60
C TYR A 100 3.17 -8.83 -8.53
N VAL A 101 2.75 -8.22 -7.43
CA VAL A 101 1.87 -8.87 -6.46
C VAL A 101 0.65 -9.37 -7.22
N LYS A 102 0.45 -10.70 -7.26
CA LYS A 102 -0.80 -11.26 -7.77
C LYS A 102 -1.91 -10.70 -6.89
N ASN A 103 -2.79 -9.88 -7.47
CA ASN A 103 -4.00 -9.47 -6.78
C ASN A 103 -4.72 -10.74 -6.29
N GLU A 104 -4.80 -10.94 -4.98
CA GLU A 104 -5.51 -12.07 -4.38
C GLU A 104 -7.02 -12.03 -4.68
N ASN A 105 -7.51 -10.89 -5.21
CA ASN A 105 -8.87 -10.72 -5.72
C ASN A 105 -9.27 -11.69 -6.85
N ASP A 106 -8.35 -12.44 -7.45
CA ASP A 106 -8.68 -13.51 -8.41
C ASP A 106 -8.93 -14.88 -7.75
N LYS A 107 -8.74 -15.02 -6.43
CA LYS A 107 -8.86 -16.30 -5.72
C LYS A 107 -9.74 -16.23 -4.47
N ASP A 108 -11.04 -15.93 -4.56
CA ASP A 108 -12.00 -16.59 -3.64
C ASP A 108 -13.50 -16.53 -3.98
N ASN A 109 -13.89 -16.34 -5.24
CA ASN A 109 -15.33 -16.36 -5.58
C ASN A 109 -16.00 -17.75 -5.41
N TRP A 110 -15.25 -18.86 -5.37
CA TRP A 110 -15.84 -20.20 -5.34
C TRP A 110 -16.13 -20.71 -3.91
N LYS A 111 -15.24 -20.45 -2.94
CA LYS A 111 -15.45 -20.86 -1.54
C LYS A 111 -16.57 -20.07 -0.90
N GLU A 112 -16.61 -18.76 -1.15
CA GLU A 112 -17.69 -17.90 -0.68
C GLU A 112 -19.04 -18.33 -1.28
N ARG A 113 -19.05 -18.72 -2.57
CA ARG A 113 -20.25 -19.22 -3.22
C ARG A 113 -20.69 -20.57 -2.65
N ALA A 114 -19.76 -21.50 -2.42
CA ALA A 114 -20.05 -22.79 -1.81
C ALA A 114 -20.59 -22.66 -0.37
N LEU A 115 -20.02 -21.76 0.44
CA LEU A 115 -20.49 -21.48 1.81
C LEU A 115 -21.91 -20.89 1.82
N ARG A 116 -22.21 -19.94 0.92
CA ARG A 116 -23.56 -19.38 0.79
C ARG A 116 -24.59 -20.44 0.42
N PHE A 117 -24.29 -21.30 -0.56
CA PHE A 117 -25.19 -22.39 -0.95
C PHE A 117 -25.33 -23.45 0.14
N GLY A 118 -24.24 -23.80 0.83
CA GLY A 118 -24.26 -24.76 1.95
C GLY A 118 -25.10 -24.28 3.13
N CYS A 119 -24.99 -23.00 3.49
CA CYS A 119 -25.77 -22.41 4.57
C CYS A 119 -27.27 -22.38 4.26
N LEU A 120 -27.65 -22.02 3.02
CA LEU A 120 -29.05 -22.03 2.60
C LEU A 120 -29.64 -23.45 2.61
N ALA A 121 -28.89 -24.44 2.10
CA ALA A 121 -29.31 -25.84 2.11
C ALA A 121 -29.49 -26.37 3.55
N GLY A 122 -28.54 -26.06 4.45
CA GLY A 122 -28.62 -26.44 5.86
C GLY A 122 -29.85 -25.85 6.56
N LEU A 123 -30.14 -24.57 6.31
CA LEU A 123 -31.31 -23.89 6.87
C LEU A 123 -32.61 -24.54 6.39
N PHE A 124 -32.69 -24.92 5.12
CA PHE A 124 -33.85 -25.62 4.55
C PHE A 124 -34.08 -27.01 5.19
N ILE A 125 -33.00 -27.74 5.48
CA ILE A 125 -33.08 -29.03 6.18
C ILE A 125 -33.60 -28.85 7.60
N ILE A 126 -33.09 -27.87 8.35
CA ILE A 126 -33.53 -27.59 9.73
C ILE A 126 -35.04 -27.26 9.75
N VAL A 127 -35.50 -26.39 8.85
CA VAL A 127 -36.92 -26.01 8.76
C VAL A 127 -37.79 -27.21 8.41
N SER A 128 -37.37 -28.05 7.46
CA SER A 128 -38.16 -29.22 7.05
C SER A 128 -38.28 -30.27 8.17
N VAL A 129 -37.20 -30.56 8.90
CA VAL A 129 -37.23 -31.46 10.07
C VAL A 129 -38.13 -30.90 11.17
N PHE A 130 -38.08 -29.59 11.42
CA PHE A 130 -38.90 -28.94 12.42
C PHE A 130 -40.41 -29.03 12.09
N ILE A 131 -40.78 -28.80 10.82
CA ILE A 131 -42.17 -28.93 10.36
C ILE A 131 -42.66 -30.39 10.49
N LEU A 132 -41.86 -31.37 10.05
CA LEU A 132 -42.21 -32.78 10.17
C LEU A 132 -42.37 -33.21 11.64
N GLY A 133 -41.49 -32.72 12.51
CA GLY A 133 -41.58 -32.92 13.96
C GLY A 133 -42.88 -32.37 14.54
N MET A 134 -43.27 -31.15 14.17
CA MET A 134 -44.55 -30.57 14.58
C MET A 134 -45.74 -31.40 14.09
N VAL A 135 -45.76 -31.78 12.80
CA VAL A 135 -46.87 -32.59 12.23
C VAL A 135 -47.00 -33.92 12.97
N SER A 136 -45.88 -34.59 13.27
CA SER A 136 -45.89 -35.83 14.04
C SER A 136 -46.37 -35.61 15.47
N PHE A 137 -45.97 -34.52 16.13
CA PHE A 137 -46.41 -34.18 17.47
C PHE A 137 -47.92 -33.92 17.53
N PHE A 138 -48.47 -33.13 16.61
CA PHE A 138 -49.91 -32.88 16.54
C PHE A 138 -50.73 -34.13 16.23
N LYS A 139 -50.22 -35.05 15.38
CA LYS A 139 -50.86 -36.36 15.12
C LYS A 139 -50.89 -37.30 16.34
N ILE A 140 -49.97 -37.14 17.29
CA ILE A 140 -49.95 -37.92 18.52
C ILE A 140 -50.89 -37.30 19.56
N LEU A 141 -51.09 -35.99 19.49
CA LEU A 141 -51.85 -35.22 20.49
C LEU A 141 -53.36 -35.14 20.19
N PHE A 142 -53.76 -35.32 18.92
CA PHE A 142 -55.14 -35.36 18.43
C PHE A 142 -55.42 -36.69 17.72
#